data_AF-A0A9X3I6R9-F1
#
_entry.id   AF-A0A9X3I6R9-F1
#
_cell.length_a   1.000
_cell.length_b   1.000
_cell.length_c   1.000
_cell.angle_alpha   90.00
_cell.angle_beta   90.00
_cell.angle_gamma   90.00
#
_symmetry.space_group_name_H-M   'P 1'
#
loop_
_entity.id
_entity.type
_entity.pdbx_description
1 polymer ?
#
loop_
_entity_poly.entity_id
_entity_poly.type
_entity_poly.pdbx_seq_one_letter_code
_entity_poly.pdbx_strand_id
1 'polypeptide(L)'
;MAMTPNERVLDDCAHTRVGDVPPVPQSVGALFADLRLTRADDVDRLRELLDWLIHHEPSKRLIRGLAREGYAGLIAEAAAKR
;
A
#
# COMPACT_ATOMS: atom_id res chain seq x y z
N MET A 1 16.55 -37.88 -16.36
CA MET A 1 15.28 -37.77 -15.61
C MET A 1 15.52 -36.79 -14.47
N ALA A 2 14.74 -35.69 -14.45
CA ALA A 2 14.55 -34.65 -13.42
C ALA A 2 15.81 -34.02 -12.76
N MET A 3 16.24 -32.83 -13.21
CA MET A 3 15.75 -31.47 -12.88
C MET A 3 16.53 -30.84 -11.73
N THR A 4 17.29 -29.81 -12.10
CA THR A 4 18.13 -28.89 -11.32
C THR A 4 17.33 -28.05 -10.30
N PRO A 5 18.00 -27.44 -9.31
CA PRO A 5 17.37 -26.81 -8.16
C PRO A 5 16.74 -25.48 -8.59
N ASN A 6 15.53 -25.20 -8.12
CA ASN A 6 14.92 -23.88 -8.26
C ASN A 6 14.40 -23.45 -6.88
N GLU A 7 15.36 -23.25 -5.97
CA GLU A 7 15.15 -22.43 -4.79
C GLU A 7 14.92 -21.00 -5.29
N ARG A 8 13.64 -20.68 -5.50
CA ARG A 8 13.19 -19.34 -5.84
C ARG A 8 13.59 -18.41 -4.71
N VAL A 9 14.72 -17.73 -4.92
CA VAL A 9 15.02 -16.40 -4.41
C VAL A 9 13.79 -15.53 -4.64
N LEU A 10 12.98 -15.36 -3.60
CA LEU A 10 12.03 -14.27 -3.52
C LEU A 10 12.36 -13.48 -2.25
N ASP A 11 13.63 -13.06 -2.18
CA ASP A 11 14.06 -11.95 -1.35
C ASP A 11 13.53 -10.68 -2.03
N ASP A 12 12.23 -10.42 -1.89
CA ASP A 12 11.61 -9.14 -2.25
C ASP A 12 11.87 -8.14 -1.12
N CYS A 13 13.13 -8.06 -0.64
CA CYS A 13 13.58 -6.92 0.13
C CYS A 13 13.87 -5.82 -0.90
N ALA A 14 12.84 -5.06 -1.26
CA ALA A 14 12.99 -3.79 -1.96
C ALA A 14 13.92 -2.89 -1.13
N HIS A 15 15.21 -2.93 -1.45
CA HIS A 15 16.25 -2.15 -0.81
C HIS A 15 16.11 -0.70 -1.27
N THR A 16 15.21 0.04 -0.62
CA THR A 16 15.06 1.48 -0.87
C THR A 16 16.31 2.17 -0.32
N ARG A 17 17.12 2.76 -1.19
CA ARG A 17 18.22 3.65 -0.78
C ARG A 17 17.63 4.74 0.10
N VAL A 18 18.27 5.02 1.24
CA VAL A 18 17.95 6.15 2.12
C VAL A 18 17.98 7.44 1.28
N GLY A 19 16.81 7.99 0.95
CA GLY A 19 16.63 9.18 0.12
C GLY A 19 15.70 9.01 -1.09
N ASP A 20 15.34 7.78 -1.47
CA ASP A 20 14.36 7.54 -2.53
C ASP A 20 12.96 7.47 -1.94
N VAL A 21 12.02 8.24 -2.50
CA VAL A 21 10.61 8.21 -2.08
C VAL A 21 10.11 6.77 -2.24
N PRO A 22 9.57 6.13 -1.19
CA PRO A 22 9.17 4.73 -1.27
C PRO A 22 8.24 4.53 -2.47
N PRO A 23 8.41 3.44 -3.25
CA PRO A 23 7.60 3.20 -4.42
C PRO A 23 6.13 3.15 -4.00
N VAL A 24 5.27 3.85 -4.76
CA VAL A 24 3.83 3.91 -4.48
C VAL A 24 3.30 2.48 -4.31
N PRO A 25 2.66 2.16 -3.17
CA PRO A 25 2.22 0.81 -2.89
C PRO A 25 1.21 0.36 -3.93
N GLN A 26 1.45 -0.82 -4.50
CA GLN A 26 0.60 -1.38 -5.56
C GLN A 26 -0.59 -2.19 -5.02
N SER A 27 -0.59 -2.45 -3.70
CA SER A 27 -1.57 -3.29 -3.00
C SER A 27 -1.92 -2.70 -1.64
N VAL A 28 -3.14 -2.96 -1.15
CA VAL A 28 -3.62 -2.49 0.16
C VAL A 28 -2.72 -2.98 1.29
N GLY A 29 -2.32 -4.26 1.27
CA GLY A 29 -1.41 -4.81 2.28
C GLY A 29 -0.03 -4.15 2.30
N ALA A 30 0.50 -3.76 1.13
CA ALA A 30 1.76 -3.04 1.04
C ALA A 30 1.63 -1.61 1.60
N LEU A 31 0.51 -0.93 1.30
CA LEU A 31 0.21 0.39 1.86
C LEU A 31 0.10 0.35 3.39
N PHE A 32 -0.55 -0.66 3.94
CA PHE A 32 -0.69 -0.81 5.39
C PHE A 32 0.63 -1.17 6.08
N ALA A 33 1.50 -1.92 5.40
CA ALA A 33 2.85 -2.20 5.88
C ALA A 33 3.73 -0.95 5.84
N ASP A 34 3.66 -0.18 4.75
CA ASP A 34 4.39 1.07 4.53
C ASP A 34 4.02 2.14 5.58
N LEU A 35 2.72 2.36 5.77
CA LEU A 35 2.18 3.26 6.79
C LEU A 35 2.26 2.68 8.22
N ARG A 36 2.80 1.47 8.39
CA ARG A 36 2.92 0.74 9.68
C ARG A 36 1.58 0.65 10.45
N LEU A 37 0.46 0.67 9.72
CA LEU A 37 -0.91 0.63 10.25
C LEU A 37 -1.34 -0.77 10.71
N THR A 38 -0.43 -1.74 10.64
CA THR A 38 -0.64 -3.13 11.08
C THR A 38 -0.96 -3.24 12.57
N ARG A 39 -0.52 -2.26 13.39
CA ARG A 39 -0.82 -2.20 14.83
C ARG A 39 -1.57 -0.93 15.27
N ALA A 40 -1.88 -0.04 14.33
CA ALA A 40 -2.63 1.17 14.61
C ALA A 40 -4.10 0.85 14.90
N ASP A 41 -4.71 1.63 15.80
CA ASP A 41 -6.15 1.64 16.02
C ASP A 41 -6.89 1.95 14.72
N ASP A 42 -8.12 1.44 14.59
CA ASP A 42 -8.90 1.57 13.36
C ASP A 42 -9.12 3.03 12.96
N VAL A 43 -9.40 3.90 13.93
CA VAL A 43 -9.58 5.34 13.71
C VAL A 43 -8.30 6.01 13.19
N ASP A 44 -7.15 5.66 13.77
CA ASP A 44 -5.84 6.21 13.38
C ASP A 44 -5.45 5.70 11.99
N ARG A 45 -5.69 4.43 11.72
CA ARG A 45 -5.52 3.80 10.40
C ARG A 45 -6.35 4.48 9.31
N LEU A 46 -7.63 4.76 9.55
CA LEU A 46 -8.48 5.44 8.58
C LEU A 46 -7.99 6.87 8.33
N ARG A 47 -7.54 7.56 9.38
CA ARG A 47 -7.01 8.92 9.30
C ARG A 47 -5.72 8.98 8.49
N GLU A 48 -4.74 8.14 8.80
CA GLU A 48 -3.46 8.07 8.11
C GLU A 48 -3.63 7.61 6.65
N LEU A 49 -4.55 6.67 6.41
CA LEU A 49 -4.90 6.24 5.05
C LEU A 49 -5.52 7.39 4.24
N LEU A 50 -6.43 8.17 4.85
CA LEU A 50 -7.02 9.35 4.21
C LEU A 50 -5.97 10.40 3.90
N ASP A 51 -5.12 10.74 4.88
CA ASP A 51 -4.04 11.71 4.75
C ASP A 51 -3.10 11.31 3.60
N TRP A 52 -2.68 10.05 3.57
CA TRP A 52 -1.85 9.52 2.50
C TRP A 52 -2.54 9.61 1.12
N LEU A 53 -3.83 9.30 1.01
CA LEU A 53 -4.58 9.40 -0.25
C LEU A 53 -4.75 10.85 -0.74
N ILE A 54 -4.72 11.83 0.17
CA ILE A 54 -4.76 13.26 -0.16
C ILE A 54 -3.39 13.70 -0.69
N HIS A 55 -2.31 13.31 -0.01
CA HIS A 55 -0.95 13.76 -0.31
C HIS A 55 -0.26 12.98 -1.43
N HIS A 56 -0.69 11.75 -1.72
CA HIS A 56 -0.09 10.87 -2.74
C HIS A 56 -1.09 10.55 -3.86
N GLU A 57 -0.60 10.21 -5.06
CA GLU A 57 -1.45 9.74 -6.16
C GLU A 57 -1.56 8.20 -6.14
N PRO A 58 -2.65 7.62 -5.60
CA PRO A 58 -2.82 6.18 -5.59
C PRO A 58 -2.99 5.64 -7.01
N SER A 59 -2.33 4.52 -7.30
CA SER A 59 -2.53 3.81 -8.56
C SER A 59 -3.98 3.30 -8.70
N LYS A 60 -4.52 3.26 -9.93
CA LYS A 60 -5.87 2.72 -10.20
C LYS A 60 -6.10 1.31 -9.65
N ARG A 61 -5.04 0.50 -9.58
CA ARG A 61 -5.07 -0.86 -8.99
C ARG A 61 -5.27 -0.81 -7.47
N LEU A 62 -4.58 0.11 -6.79
CA LEU A 62 -4.70 0.33 -5.35
C LEU A 62 -6.10 0.85 -5.01
N ILE A 63 -6.63 1.80 -5.79
CA ILE A 63 -8.01 2.32 -5.65
C ILE A 63 -9.02 1.17 -5.72
N ARG A 64 -8.90 0.28 -6.74
CA ARG A 64 -9.80 -0.88 -6.87
C ARG A 64 -9.66 -1.86 -5.70
N GLY A 65 -8.44 -2.06 -5.21
CA GLY A 65 -8.19 -2.87 -4.02
C GLY A 65 -8.85 -2.30 -2.77
N LEU A 66 -8.63 -1.01 -2.50
CA LEU A 66 -9.23 -0.29 -1.37
C LEU A 66 -10.76 -0.31 -1.44
N ALA A 67 -11.33 -0.09 -2.62
CA ALA A 67 -12.78 -0.14 -2.83
C ALA A 67 -13.35 -1.55 -2.56
N ARG A 68 -12.62 -2.61 -2.96
CA ARG A 68 -13.02 -4.00 -2.71
C ARG A 68 -12.98 -4.38 -1.24
N GLU A 69 -12.02 -3.81 -0.49
CA GLU A 69 -11.89 -4.01 0.96
C GLU A 69 -12.88 -3.16 1.79
N GLY A 70 -13.69 -2.30 1.13
CA GLY A 70 -14.70 -1.48 1.79
C GLY A 70 -14.29 -0.02 2.06
N TYR A 71 -13.09 0.39 1.69
CA TYR A 71 -12.58 1.76 1.87
C TYR A 71 -13.00 2.72 0.74
N ALA A 72 -14.02 2.38 -0.05
CA ALA A 72 -14.49 3.23 -1.16
C ALA A 72 -14.89 4.64 -0.69
N GLY A 73 -15.48 4.75 0.51
CA GLY A 73 -15.85 6.03 1.13
C GLY A 73 -14.63 6.93 1.40
N LEU A 74 -13.54 6.36 1.91
CA LEU A 74 -12.30 7.11 2.15
C LEU A 74 -11.65 7.60 0.87
N ILE A 75 -11.72 6.80 -0.21
CA ILE A 75 -11.18 7.22 -1.52
C ILE A 75 -11.96 8.43 -2.05
N ALA A 76 -13.29 8.40 -1.95
CA ALA A 76 -14.14 9.51 -2.35
C ALA A 76 -13.90 10.75 -1.49
N GLU A 77 -13.71 10.57 -0.18
CA GLU A 77 -13.39 11.65 0.75
C GLU A 77 -12.02 12.27 0.45
N ALA A 78 -10.99 11.46 0.19
CA ALA A 78 -9.68 11.94 -0.21
C ALA A 78 -9.74 12.73 -1.53
N ALA A 79 -10.48 12.21 -2.52
CA ALA A 79 -10.66 12.89 -3.80
C ALA A 79 -11.39 14.23 -3.67
N ALA A 80 -12.28 14.38 -2.69
CA ALA A 80 -12.98 15.64 -2.43
C ALA A 80 -12.13 16.67 -1.65
N LYS A 81 -11.07 16.22 -0.96
CA LYS A 81 -10.18 17.06 -0.14
C LYS A 81 -8.91 17.53 -0.86
N ARG A 82 -8.64 16.98 -2.05
CA ARG A 82 -7.54 17.37 -2.94
C ARG A 82 -7.93 18.56 -3.80
#